data_AF-A0A376NT27-F1
#
_entry.id   AF-A0A376NT27-F1
#
_cell.length_a   1.000
_cell.length_b   1.000
_cell.length_c   1.000
_cell.angle_alpha   90.00
_cell.angle_beta   90.00
_cell.angle_gamma   90.00
#
_symmetry.space_group_name_H-M   'P 1'
#
loop_
_entity.id
_entity.type
_entity.pdbx_description
1 polymer ?
#
loop_
_entity_poly.entity_id
_entity_poly.type
_entity_poly.pdbx_seq_one_letter_code
_entity_poly.pdbx_strand_id
1 'polypeptide(L)'
;MITNPQVVAAYKVTLLSAFVASIFNGVFGLLMAWILTRYRFPGRTLLDALMDLPFALPTAVAGLTLASLFSVNGFYGEWLAKFDIKVTYTWLGIAVAMAFTSIPFVVRTVQPVLEELGPEYEEAAETLGATRWQSFCKVVLPELSPALVAGVALSFTRSLGEFGAVILSPEISRGRRK
;
A
#
# COMPACT_ATOMS: atom_id res chain seq x y z
N MET A 1 21.47 14.93 20.07
CA MET A 1 20.23 14.54 19.36
C MET A 1 20.45 13.43 18.34
N ILE A 2 21.61 13.33 17.66
CA ILE A 2 21.85 12.37 16.57
C ILE A 2 22.25 10.95 17.06
N THR A 3 22.63 10.79 18.34
CA THR A 3 23.11 9.51 18.91
C THR A 3 22.15 8.88 19.92
N ASN A 4 20.90 9.36 20.04
CA ASN A 4 19.97 8.75 20.99
C ASN A 4 19.48 7.41 20.41
N PRO A 5 19.76 6.26 21.07
CA PRO A 5 19.41 4.94 20.55
C PRO A 5 17.91 4.77 20.30
N GLN A 6 17.06 5.52 21.02
CA GLN A 6 15.60 5.51 20.82
C GLN A 6 15.20 6.13 19.47
N VAL A 7 15.89 7.19 19.04
CA VAL A 7 15.62 7.88 17.77
C VAL A 7 16.08 7.02 16.60
N VAL A 8 17.24 6.38 16.72
CA VAL A 8 17.77 5.46 15.69
C VAL A 8 16.88 4.22 15.55
N ALA A 9 16.40 3.66 16.66
CA ALA A 9 15.47 2.53 16.63
C ALA A 9 14.15 2.90 15.95
N ALA A 10 13.60 4.09 16.23
CA ALA A 10 12.38 4.58 15.60
C ALA A 10 12.56 4.74 14.08
N TYR A 11 13.66 5.37 13.63
CA TYR A 11 13.96 5.47 12.19
C TYR A 11 14.06 4.12 11.51
N LYS A 12 14.74 3.14 12.13
CA LYS A 12 14.89 1.81 11.56
C LYS A 12 13.55 1.09 11.38
N VAL A 13 12.67 1.18 12.37
CA VAL A 13 11.32 0.59 12.30
C VAL A 13 10.49 1.27 11.21
N THR A 14 10.47 2.59 11.16
CA THR A 14 9.71 3.33 10.14
C THR A 14 10.19 3.02 8.71
N LEU A 15 11.51 3.01 8.48
CA LEU A 15 12.08 2.69 7.17
C LEU A 15 11.77 1.26 6.73
N LEU A 16 11.96 0.27 7.63
CA LEU A 16 11.64 -1.12 7.32
C LEU A 16 10.15 -1.32 7.05
N SER A 17 9.28 -0.77 7.91
CA SER A 17 7.84 -0.87 7.73
C SER A 17 7.37 -0.20 6.44
N ALA A 18 7.87 1.00 6.12
CA ALA A 18 7.52 1.70 4.88
C ALA A 18 8.00 0.94 3.63
N PHE A 19 9.20 0.37 3.68
CA PHE A 19 9.76 -0.41 2.58
C PHE A 19 8.94 -1.69 2.33
N VAL A 20 8.65 -2.45 3.38
CA VAL A 20 7.83 -3.68 3.29
C VAL A 20 6.43 -3.35 2.80
N ALA A 21 5.81 -2.29 3.34
CA ALA A 21 4.48 -1.84 2.92
C ALA A 21 4.46 -1.45 1.43
N SER A 22 5.50 -0.74 0.97
CA SER A 22 5.56 -0.25 -0.41
C SER A 22 5.78 -1.38 -1.43
N ILE A 23 6.60 -2.38 -1.10
CA ILE A 23 6.74 -3.59 -1.93
C ILE A 23 5.42 -4.35 -1.98
N PHE A 24 4.78 -4.55 -0.82
CA PHE A 24 3.47 -5.20 -0.76
C PHE A 24 2.44 -4.47 -1.62
N ASN A 25 2.41 -3.13 -1.53
CA ASN A 25 1.53 -2.28 -2.33
C ASN A 25 1.85 -2.34 -3.82
N GLY A 26 3.12 -2.50 -4.20
CA GLY A 26 3.53 -2.75 -5.58
C GLY A 26 2.83 -3.98 -6.16
N VAL A 27 2.96 -5.11 -5.48
CA VAL A 27 2.38 -6.39 -5.94
C VAL A 27 0.86 -6.34 -5.88
N PHE A 28 0.29 -5.93 -4.74
CA PHE A 28 -1.16 -5.90 -4.55
C PHE A 28 -1.83 -4.86 -5.45
N GLY A 29 -1.21 -3.69 -5.59
CA GLY A 29 -1.69 -2.60 -6.42
C GLY A 29 -1.64 -2.95 -7.91
N LEU A 30 -0.58 -3.62 -8.37
CA LEU A 30 -0.51 -4.16 -9.73
C LEU A 30 -1.64 -5.16 -9.99
N LEU A 31 -1.84 -6.12 -9.09
CA LEU A 31 -2.91 -7.10 -9.21
C LEU A 31 -4.30 -6.44 -9.23
N MET A 32 -4.51 -5.43 -8.39
CA MET A 32 -5.80 -4.75 -8.33
C MET A 32 -6.05 -3.89 -9.57
N ALA A 33 -5.03 -3.15 -10.04
CA ALA A 33 -5.09 -2.42 -11.31
C ALA A 33 -5.39 -3.38 -12.47
N TRP A 34 -4.77 -4.57 -12.48
CA TRP A 34 -5.06 -5.60 -13.46
C TRP A 34 -6.52 -6.05 -13.44
N ILE A 35 -7.05 -6.37 -12.25
CA ILE A 35 -8.44 -6.82 -12.11
C ILE A 35 -9.42 -5.72 -12.55
N LEU A 36 -9.19 -4.49 -12.09
CA LEU A 36 -10.05 -3.35 -12.40
C LEU A 36 -10.05 -3.03 -13.90
N THR A 37 -8.92 -3.11 -14.58
CA THR A 37 -8.81 -2.76 -16.01
C THR A 37 -9.29 -3.90 -16.91
N ARG A 38 -8.88 -5.14 -16.64
CA ARG A 38 -9.13 -6.30 -17.53
C ARG A 38 -10.50 -6.94 -17.31
N TYR A 39 -11.08 -6.87 -16.12
CA TYR A 39 -12.36 -7.53 -15.84
C TYR A 39 -13.51 -6.52 -15.73
N ARG A 40 -14.60 -6.80 -16.48
CA ARG A 40 -15.86 -6.06 -16.39
C ARG A 40 -16.87 -6.86 -15.57
N PHE A 41 -17.04 -6.50 -14.30
CA PHE A 41 -18.01 -7.12 -13.39
C PHE A 41 -18.91 -6.06 -12.74
N PRO A 42 -20.17 -6.39 -12.36
CA PRO A 42 -21.16 -5.42 -11.88
C PRO A 42 -20.83 -4.74 -10.54
N GLY A 43 -19.70 -5.06 -9.91
CA GLY A 43 -19.19 -4.43 -8.67
C GLY A 43 -17.90 -3.63 -8.85
N ARG A 44 -17.42 -3.43 -10.08
CA ARG A 44 -16.13 -2.75 -10.35
C ARG A 44 -16.08 -1.35 -9.75
N THR A 45 -17.14 -0.55 -9.93
CA THR A 45 -17.22 0.82 -9.41
C THR A 45 -17.17 0.86 -7.88
N LEU A 46 -17.78 -0.12 -7.22
CA LEU A 46 -17.72 -0.23 -5.76
C LEU A 46 -16.29 -0.59 -5.31
N LEU A 47 -15.63 -1.51 -6.01
CA LEU A 47 -14.25 -1.88 -5.69
C LEU A 47 -13.29 -0.70 -5.93
N ASP A 48 -13.46 0.03 -7.03
CA ASP A 48 -12.69 1.24 -7.35
C ASP A 48 -12.89 2.32 -6.27
N ALA A 49 -14.14 2.56 -5.84
CA ALA A 49 -14.44 3.47 -4.74
C ALA A 49 -13.86 3.00 -3.39
N LEU A 50 -13.86 1.70 -3.12
CA LEU A 50 -13.23 1.12 -1.92
C LEU A 50 -11.71 1.32 -1.92
N MET A 51 -11.07 1.33 -3.08
CA MET A 51 -9.64 1.58 -3.21
C MET A 51 -9.30 3.05 -2.91
N ASP A 52 -10.19 3.99 -3.25
CA ASP A 52 -10.05 5.40 -2.90
C ASP A 52 -10.53 5.77 -1.49
N LEU A 53 -11.18 4.83 -0.79
CA LEU A 53 -11.66 5.01 0.57
C LEU A 53 -10.59 5.57 1.54
N PRO A 54 -9.31 5.15 1.49
CA PRO A 54 -8.28 5.71 2.35
C PRO A 54 -8.07 7.22 2.18
N PHE A 55 -8.35 7.77 0.99
CA PHE A 55 -8.29 9.21 0.74
C PHE A 55 -9.55 9.95 1.19
N ALA A 56 -10.70 9.29 1.15
CA ALA A 56 -11.96 9.87 1.59
C ALA A 56 -12.03 9.99 3.12
N LEU A 57 -11.30 9.14 3.86
CA LEU A 57 -11.29 9.15 5.31
C LEU A 57 -10.31 10.20 5.86
N PRO A 58 -10.72 11.00 6.86
CA PRO A 58 -9.77 11.80 7.64
C PRO A 58 -8.72 10.88 8.28
N THR A 59 -7.45 11.26 8.24
CA THR A 59 -6.32 10.46 8.76
C THR A 59 -6.50 10.04 10.22
N ALA A 60 -7.09 10.91 11.05
CA ALA A 60 -7.42 10.60 12.44
C ALA A 60 -8.46 9.49 12.57
N VAL A 61 -9.48 9.48 11.71
CA VAL A 61 -10.52 8.45 11.67
C VAL A 61 -9.92 7.13 11.17
N ALA A 62 -9.11 7.17 10.11
CA ALA A 62 -8.41 5.99 9.60
C ALA A 62 -7.50 5.35 10.66
N GLY A 63 -6.78 6.17 11.44
CA GLY A 63 -5.96 5.70 12.56
C GLY A 63 -6.79 5.02 13.65
N LEU A 64 -7.92 5.61 14.05
CA LEU A 64 -8.83 5.03 15.06
C LEU A 64 -9.53 3.76 14.57
N THR A 65 -9.94 3.70 13.31
CA THR A 65 -10.58 2.50 12.73
C THR A 65 -9.57 1.38 12.57
N LEU A 66 -8.36 1.64 12.08
CA LEU A 66 -7.29 0.64 12.05
C LEU A 66 -6.93 0.16 13.46
N ALA A 67 -6.81 1.08 14.43
CA ALA A 67 -6.56 0.72 15.82
C ALA A 67 -7.68 -0.13 16.42
N SER A 68 -8.96 0.13 16.08
CA SER A 68 -10.08 -0.68 16.57
C SER A 68 -10.18 -2.03 15.85
N LEU A 69 -9.91 -2.08 14.54
CA LEU A 69 -9.98 -3.28 13.71
C LEU A 69 -8.87 -4.28 14.06
N PHE A 70 -7.67 -3.77 14.40
CA PHE A 70 -6.51 -4.53 14.87
C PHE A 70 -6.36 -4.54 16.41
N SER A 71 -7.37 -4.08 17.16
CA SER A 71 -7.44 -4.26 18.61
C SER A 71 -7.74 -5.74 18.94
N VAL A 72 -7.43 -6.16 20.17
CA VAL A 72 -7.67 -7.53 20.67
C VAL A 72 -9.14 -7.96 20.51
N ASN A 73 -10.08 -7.01 20.49
CA ASN A 73 -11.52 -7.25 20.29
C ASN A 73 -12.03 -6.89 18.87
N GLY A 74 -11.14 -6.67 17.91
CA GLY A 74 -11.50 -6.33 16.52
C GLY A 74 -11.66 -7.58 15.65
N PHE A 75 -12.50 -7.49 14.59
CA PHE A 75 -12.81 -8.60 13.68
C PHE A 75 -11.55 -9.27 13.07
N TYR A 76 -10.50 -8.49 12.78
CA TYR A 76 -9.21 -9.01 12.30
C TYR A 76 -8.23 -9.34 13.43
N GLY A 77 -8.29 -8.62 14.55
CA GLY A 77 -7.45 -8.89 15.73
C GLY A 77 -7.76 -10.24 16.39
N GLU A 78 -9.04 -10.65 16.44
CA GLU A 78 -9.46 -11.94 17.00
C GLU A 78 -9.05 -13.12 16.09
N TRP A 79 -9.05 -12.91 14.77
CA TRP A 79 -8.59 -13.91 13.80
C TRP A 79 -7.06 -14.04 13.78
N LEU A 80 -6.31 -12.94 13.91
CA LEU A 80 -4.85 -12.96 14.03
C LEU A 80 -4.35 -13.39 15.42
N ALA A 81 -5.15 -13.19 16.48
CA ALA A 81 -4.85 -13.71 17.81
C ALA A 81 -4.78 -15.25 17.83
N LYS A 82 -5.51 -15.94 16.94
CA LYS A 82 -5.38 -17.40 16.74
C LYS A 82 -4.03 -17.84 16.17
N PHE A 83 -3.29 -16.94 15.53
CA PHE A 83 -1.95 -17.17 14.99
C PHE A 83 -0.83 -16.59 15.89
N ASP A 84 -1.15 -16.10 17.09
CA ASP A 84 -0.23 -15.45 18.04
C ASP A 84 0.49 -14.18 17.49
N ILE A 85 -0.01 -13.63 16.38
CA ILE A 85 0.55 -12.41 15.77
C ILE A 85 -0.09 -11.19 16.43
N LYS A 86 0.59 -10.59 17.39
CA LYS A 86 0.19 -9.30 17.98
C LYS A 86 0.45 -8.16 16.99
N VAL A 87 -0.62 -7.66 16.36
CA VAL A 87 -0.55 -6.53 15.40
C VAL A 87 -0.65 -5.17 16.10
N THR A 88 -1.29 -5.12 17.26
CA THR A 88 -1.43 -3.88 18.04
C THR A 88 -0.06 -3.43 18.57
N TYR A 89 0.38 -2.22 18.19
CA TYR A 89 1.65 -1.59 18.59
C TYR A 89 2.96 -2.28 18.12
N THR A 90 2.90 -3.15 17.11
CA THR A 90 4.11 -3.75 16.50
C THR A 90 4.46 -3.11 15.16
N TRP A 91 5.71 -3.31 14.71
CA TRP A 91 6.18 -2.83 13.40
C TRP A 91 5.34 -3.38 12.22
N LEU A 92 4.70 -4.54 12.42
CA LEU A 92 3.75 -5.14 11.49
C LEU A 92 2.45 -4.33 11.38
N GLY A 93 1.86 -3.90 12.50
CA GLY A 93 0.67 -3.05 12.48
C GLY A 93 0.92 -1.71 11.80
N ILE A 94 2.10 -1.14 12.03
CA ILE A 94 2.56 0.07 11.33
C ILE A 94 2.67 -0.18 9.82
N ALA A 95 3.30 -1.28 9.40
CA ALA A 95 3.44 -1.62 7.99
C ALA A 95 2.08 -1.85 7.30
N VAL A 96 1.13 -2.50 7.98
CA VAL A 96 -0.22 -2.72 7.44
C VAL A 96 -1.01 -1.43 7.32
N ALA A 97 -0.92 -0.55 8.33
CA ALA A 97 -1.55 0.77 8.27
C ALA A 97 -0.98 1.61 7.11
N MET A 98 0.35 1.65 6.98
CA MET A 98 1.04 2.29 5.85
C MET A 98 0.62 1.68 4.51
N ALA A 99 0.52 0.35 4.44
CA ALA A 99 0.08 -0.34 3.23
C ALA A 99 -1.32 0.14 2.85
N PHE A 100 -2.28 0.07 3.77
CA PHE A 100 -3.67 0.47 3.54
C PHE A 100 -3.82 1.91 3.03
N THR A 101 -3.11 2.87 3.62
CA THR A 101 -3.20 4.28 3.18
C THR A 101 -2.45 4.55 1.87
N SER A 102 -1.50 3.69 1.51
CA SER A 102 -0.57 3.94 0.39
C SER A 102 -0.82 3.07 -0.86
N ILE A 103 -1.68 2.03 -0.77
CA ILE A 103 -2.15 1.20 -1.89
C ILE A 103 -2.71 2.04 -3.06
N PRO A 104 -3.62 3.01 -2.85
CA PRO A 104 -4.27 3.67 -3.98
C PRO A 104 -3.30 4.46 -4.84
N PHE A 105 -2.16 4.91 -4.31
CA PHE A 105 -1.12 5.55 -5.10
C PHE A 105 -0.54 4.62 -6.17
N VAL A 106 -0.31 3.35 -5.84
CA VAL A 106 0.21 2.36 -6.80
C VAL A 106 -0.86 2.04 -7.84
N VAL A 107 -2.10 1.86 -7.41
CA VAL A 107 -3.20 1.54 -8.34
C VAL A 107 -3.45 2.68 -9.32
N ARG A 108 -3.52 3.92 -8.82
CA ARG A 108 -3.78 5.11 -9.65
C ARG A 108 -2.62 5.47 -10.59
N THR A 109 -1.41 4.95 -10.35
CA THR A 109 -0.27 5.10 -11.27
C THR A 109 -0.20 4.00 -12.31
N VAL A 110 -0.49 2.74 -11.93
CA VAL A 110 -0.41 1.58 -12.84
C VAL A 110 -1.65 1.47 -13.73
N GLN A 111 -2.83 1.76 -13.19
CA GLN A 111 -4.10 1.64 -13.90
C GLN A 111 -4.15 2.39 -15.24
N PRO A 112 -3.81 3.70 -15.35
CA PRO A 112 -3.92 4.41 -16.63
C PRO A 112 -2.99 3.84 -17.70
N VAL A 113 -1.78 3.42 -17.32
CA VAL A 113 -0.81 2.80 -18.25
C VAL A 113 -1.32 1.45 -18.74
N LEU A 114 -1.99 0.69 -17.87
CA LEU A 114 -2.59 -0.58 -18.25
C LEU A 114 -3.84 -0.40 -19.14
N GLU A 115 -4.61 0.67 -18.94
CA GLU A 115 -5.73 1.03 -19.82
C GLU A 115 -5.23 1.46 -21.21
N GLU A 116 -4.12 2.21 -21.28
CA GLU A 116 -3.46 2.63 -22.52
C GLU A 116 -2.88 1.45 -23.31
N LEU A 117 -2.29 0.47 -22.61
CA LEU A 117 -1.76 -0.76 -23.20
C LEU A 117 -2.82 -1.61 -23.91
N GLY A 118 -4.11 -1.35 -23.75
CA GLY A 118 -5.19 -1.99 -24.50
C GLY A 118 -5.23 -3.54 -24.39
N PRO A 119 -6.31 -4.20 -24.82
CA PRO A 119 -6.32 -5.66 -24.98
C PRO A 119 -5.59 -6.12 -26.26
N GLU A 120 -5.45 -5.22 -27.24
CA GLU A 120 -4.93 -5.50 -28.59
C GLU A 120 -3.49 -6.04 -28.58
N TYR A 121 -2.65 -5.58 -27.64
CA TYR A 121 -1.28 -6.08 -27.48
C TYR A 121 -1.24 -7.52 -26.98
N GLU A 122 -2.21 -7.92 -26.14
CA GLU A 122 -2.34 -9.30 -25.69
C GLU A 122 -2.87 -10.20 -26.82
N GLU A 123 -3.84 -9.72 -27.61
CA GLU A 123 -4.40 -10.43 -28.76
C GLU A 123 -3.37 -10.62 -29.88
N ALA A 124 -2.50 -9.64 -30.11
CA ALA A 124 -1.38 -9.75 -31.06
C ALA A 124 -0.36 -10.80 -30.61
N ALA A 125 -0.03 -10.83 -29.31
CA ALA A 125 0.87 -11.84 -28.74
C ALA A 125 0.25 -13.25 -28.80
N GLU A 126 -1.05 -13.39 -28.50
CA GLU A 126 -1.78 -14.67 -28.63
C GLU A 126 -1.80 -15.15 -30.09
N THR A 127 -1.98 -14.24 -31.05
CA THR A 127 -1.93 -14.56 -32.50
C THR A 127 -0.54 -15.06 -32.95
N LEU A 128 0.53 -14.57 -32.33
CA LEU A 128 1.90 -15.05 -32.53
C LEU A 128 2.23 -16.36 -31.79
N GLY A 129 1.23 -16.97 -31.12
CA GLY A 129 1.37 -18.23 -30.40
C GLY A 129 1.91 -18.08 -28.97
N ALA A 130 1.98 -16.86 -28.43
CA ALA A 130 2.38 -16.65 -27.05
C ALA A 130 1.26 -17.09 -26.09
N THR A 131 1.64 -17.75 -25.00
CA THR A 131 0.72 -18.03 -23.89
C THR A 131 0.41 -16.75 -23.10
N ARG A 132 -0.76 -16.68 -22.44
CA ARG A 132 -1.16 -15.54 -21.60
C ARG A 132 -0.10 -15.12 -20.57
N TRP A 133 0.60 -16.09 -19.98
CA TRP A 133 1.70 -15.82 -19.04
C TRP A 133 2.92 -15.19 -19.72
N GLN A 134 3.27 -15.64 -20.93
CA GLN A 134 4.35 -15.04 -21.72
C GLN A 134 3.99 -13.63 -22.18
N SER A 135 2.75 -13.41 -22.61
CA SER A 135 2.25 -12.08 -22.98
C SER A 135 2.34 -11.12 -21.78
N PHE A 136 1.86 -11.55 -20.61
CA PHE A 136 1.99 -10.77 -19.38
C PHE A 136 3.43 -10.46 -19.03
N CYS A 137 4.31 -11.47 -18.90
CA CYS A 137 5.68 -11.25 -18.42
C CYS A 137 6.61 -10.57 -19.43
N LYS A 138 6.39 -10.75 -20.73
CA LYS A 138 7.31 -10.23 -21.78
C LYS A 138 6.81 -8.99 -22.51
N VAL A 139 5.51 -8.73 -22.50
CA VAL A 139 4.93 -7.56 -23.19
C VAL A 139 4.41 -6.57 -22.15
N VAL A 140 3.52 -7.01 -21.27
CA VAL A 140 2.81 -6.09 -20.37
C VAL A 140 3.65 -5.65 -19.18
N LEU A 141 4.31 -6.60 -18.49
CA LEU A 141 5.14 -6.31 -17.32
C LEU A 141 6.31 -5.35 -17.58
N PRO A 142 7.11 -5.47 -18.66
CA PRO A 142 8.18 -4.50 -18.94
C PRO A 142 7.64 -3.11 -19.22
N GLU A 143 6.51 -2.99 -19.92
CA GLU A 143 5.88 -1.71 -20.21
C GLU A 143 5.26 -1.06 -18.95
N LEU A 144 4.69 -1.87 -18.05
CA LEU A 144 4.20 -1.42 -16.75
C LEU A 144 5.31 -1.15 -15.73
N SER A 145 6.52 -1.69 -15.93
CA SER A 145 7.61 -1.59 -14.96
C SER A 145 7.98 -0.16 -14.56
N PRO A 146 8.11 0.84 -15.46
CA PRO A 146 8.36 2.23 -15.05
C PRO A 146 7.21 2.80 -14.20
N ALA A 147 5.96 2.50 -14.57
CA ALA A 147 4.78 2.96 -13.82
C ALA A 147 4.70 2.32 -12.43
N LEU A 148 5.01 1.03 -12.33
CA LEU A 148 5.05 0.30 -11.07
C LEU A 148 6.13 0.83 -10.15
N VAL A 149 7.34 1.08 -10.66
CA VAL A 149 8.44 1.66 -9.87
C VAL A 149 8.06 3.05 -9.38
N ALA A 150 7.47 3.88 -10.24
CA ALA A 150 6.97 5.20 -9.84
C ALA A 150 5.88 5.11 -8.76
N GLY A 151 4.91 4.22 -8.93
CA GLY A 151 3.84 3.99 -7.96
C GLY A 151 4.38 3.53 -6.59
N VAL A 152 5.31 2.58 -6.58
CA VAL A 152 5.97 2.09 -5.36
C VAL A 152 6.78 3.21 -4.70
N ALA A 153 7.52 4.01 -5.47
CA ALA A 153 8.28 5.15 -4.95
C ALA A 153 7.37 6.23 -4.33
N LEU A 154 6.22 6.51 -4.94
CA LEU A 154 5.21 7.42 -4.38
C LEU A 154 4.59 6.87 -3.09
N SER A 155 4.24 5.58 -3.08
CA SER A 155 3.72 4.88 -1.91
C SER A 155 4.71 4.95 -0.73
N PHE A 156 6.00 4.74 -1.02
CA PHE A 156 7.09 4.83 -0.06
C PHE A 156 7.28 6.25 0.47
N THR A 157 7.32 7.24 -0.42
CA THR A 157 7.47 8.66 -0.06
C THR A 157 6.30 9.12 0.80
N ARG A 158 5.08 8.69 0.49
CA ARG A 158 3.88 8.99 1.28
C ARG A 158 3.97 8.39 2.68
N SER A 159 4.32 7.11 2.78
CA SER A 159 4.49 6.39 4.05
C SER A 159 5.56 7.04 4.93
N LEU A 160 6.68 7.45 4.33
CA LEU A 160 7.73 8.20 5.03
C LEU A 160 7.24 9.58 5.49
N GLY A 161 6.45 10.28 4.67
CA GLY A 161 5.92 11.60 4.99
C GLY A 161 4.99 11.60 6.21
N GLU A 162 4.11 10.59 6.34
CA GLU A 162 3.18 10.49 7.49
C GLU A 162 3.92 10.34 8.81
N PHE A 163 4.88 9.41 8.86
CA PHE A 163 5.60 9.12 10.09
C PHE A 163 6.72 10.13 10.36
N GLY A 164 7.34 10.67 9.30
CA GLY A 164 8.30 11.78 9.40
C GLY A 164 7.66 13.02 10.00
N ALA A 165 6.43 13.36 9.60
CA ALA A 165 5.66 14.44 10.21
C ALA A 165 5.37 14.16 11.69
N VAL A 166 5.02 12.93 12.07
CA VAL A 166 4.74 12.55 13.47
C VAL A 166 5.99 12.64 14.37
N ILE A 167 7.15 12.21 13.87
CA ILE A 167 8.41 12.24 14.64
C ILE A 167 8.99 13.67 14.73
N LEU A 168 8.85 14.47 13.67
CA LEU A 168 9.40 15.82 13.61
C LEU A 168 8.48 16.88 14.26
N SER A 169 7.18 16.58 14.39
CA SER A 169 6.23 17.49 15.07
C SER A 169 6.70 17.74 16.52
N PRO A 170 7.02 19.01 16.89
CA PRO A 170 7.58 19.36 18.21
C PRO A 170 6.66 19.05 19.41
N GLU A 171 5.43 18.61 19.17
CA GLU A 171 4.35 18.43 20.14
C GLU A 171 4.70 17.50 21.33
N ILE A 172 5.58 16.51 21.16
CA ILE A 172 5.83 15.51 22.22
C ILE A 172 6.86 15.99 23.26
N SER A 173 7.61 17.07 23.00
CA SER A 173 8.56 17.61 24.00
C SER A 173 7.93 18.54 25.04
N ARG A 174 6.69 19.04 24.81
CA ARG A 174 6.02 19.99 25.70
C ARG A 174 5.15 19.35 26.80
N GLY A 175 4.88 18.04 26.73
CA GLY A 175 4.03 17.34 27.70
C GLY A 175 4.73 16.82 28.97
N ARG A 176 6.05 17.02 29.13
CA ARG A 176 6.80 16.54 30.32
C ARG A 176 7.51 17.65 31.12
N ARG A 177 7.03 18.90 31.00
CA ARG A 177 7.23 19.97 31.98
C ARG A 177 5.91 20.71 32.20
N LYS A 178 5.05 20.13 33.02
CA LYS A 178 4.23 20.81 34.03
C LYS A 178 3.60 19.77 34.93
#